data_AF-L5JR87-F1
#
_entry.id   AF-L5JR87-F1
#
_cell.length_a   1.000
_cell.length_b   1.000
_cell.length_c   1.000
_cell.angle_alpha   90.00
_cell.angle_beta   90.00
_cell.angle_gamma   90.00
#
_symmetry.space_group_name_H-M   'P 1'
#
loop_
_entity.id
_entity.type
_entity.pdbx_description
1 polymer ?
#
loop_
_entity_poly.entity_id
_entity_poly.type
_entity_poly.pdbx_seq_one_letter_code
_entity_poly.pdbx_strand_id
1 'polypeptide(L)'
;MGLLSQEEAQAVDEELFNEYQFSVDQLMELAGLSCATAIAKAYPPTSMSRSPPTVLVICGPGNNGGDGLVCARHLKLFVSMWEEGLRARGSWILDLGRNHPFPFLLGLPANHLLPQKA
;
A
#
# COMPACT_ATOMS: atom_id res chain seq x y z
N MET A 1 25.99 8.57 -12.98
CA MET A 1 25.08 7.52 -12.49
C MET A 1 25.54 6.23 -13.16
N GLY A 2 25.95 5.22 -12.39
CA GLY A 2 26.41 3.94 -12.95
C GLY A 2 25.22 3.03 -13.22
N LEU A 3 25.27 2.27 -14.31
CA LEU A 3 24.38 1.16 -14.60
C LEU A 3 25.24 -0.11 -14.58
N LEU A 4 24.76 -1.15 -13.90
CA LEU A 4 25.50 -2.40 -13.76
C LEU A 4 25.30 -3.28 -15.00
N SER A 5 26.36 -3.98 -15.42
CA SER A 5 26.25 -5.10 -16.35
C SER A 5 25.55 -6.29 -15.68
N GLN A 6 25.19 -7.30 -16.48
CA GLN A 6 24.59 -8.52 -15.94
C GLN A 6 25.56 -9.24 -14.99
N GLU A 7 26.83 -9.31 -15.37
CA GLU A 7 27.89 -9.96 -14.61
C GLU A 7 28.15 -9.21 -13.30
N GLU A 8 28.15 -7.88 -13.33
CA GLU A 8 28.29 -7.04 -12.13
C GLU A 8 27.12 -7.23 -11.16
N ALA A 9 25.88 -7.26 -11.68
CA ALA A 9 24.70 -7.49 -10.84
C ALA A 9 24.70 -8.87 -10.17
N GLN A 10 25.12 -9.91 -10.91
CA GLN A 10 25.25 -11.27 -10.37
C GLN A 10 26.34 -11.34 -9.29
N ALA A 11 27.49 -10.69 -9.52
CA ALA A 11 28.56 -10.65 -8.52
C ALA A 11 28.12 -9.97 -7.22
N VAL A 12 27.34 -8.89 -7.32
CA VAL A 12 26.77 -8.21 -6.13
C VAL A 12 25.79 -9.12 -5.40
N ASP A 13 24.91 -9.84 -6.11
CA ASP A 13 23.99 -10.78 -5.47
C ASP A 13 24.75 -11.92 -4.75
N GLU A 14 25.80 -12.46 -5.38
CA GLU A 14 26.66 -13.48 -4.75
C GLU A 14 27.38 -12.95 -3.50
N GLU A 15 27.88 -11.72 -3.52
CA GLU A 15 28.51 -11.07 -2.37
C GLU A 15 27.51 -10.88 -1.21
N LEU A 16 26.28 -10.43 -1.52
CA LEU A 16 25.23 -10.21 -0.53
C LEU A 16 24.81 -11.51 0.18
N PHE A 17 24.75 -12.63 -0.53
CA PHE A 17 24.39 -13.92 0.04
C PHE A 17 25.56 -14.59 0.79
N ASN A 18 26.78 -14.46 0.30
CA ASN A 18 27.93 -15.19 0.84
C ASN A 18 28.72 -14.39 1.89
N GLU A 19 29.04 -13.13 1.63
CA GLU A 19 29.86 -12.32 2.54
C GLU A 19 29.00 -11.65 3.61
N TYR A 20 27.90 -11.02 3.19
CA TYR A 20 26.99 -10.32 4.10
C TYR A 20 25.91 -11.22 4.72
N GLN A 21 25.80 -12.48 4.26
CA GLN A 21 24.91 -13.49 4.83
C GLN A 21 23.44 -13.06 4.88
N PHE A 22 23.00 -12.22 3.93
CA PHE A 22 21.58 -11.93 3.77
C PHE A 22 20.84 -13.17 3.30
N SER A 23 19.64 -13.40 3.82
CA SER A 23 18.75 -14.40 3.25
C SER A 23 18.02 -13.85 2.04
N VAL A 24 17.64 -14.74 1.12
CA VAL A 24 16.80 -14.40 -0.04
C VAL A 24 15.51 -13.72 0.41
N ASP A 25 14.86 -14.27 1.44
CA ASP A 25 13.59 -13.74 1.97
C ASP A 25 13.71 -12.29 2.44
N GLN A 26 14.83 -11.92 3.08
CA GLN A 26 15.05 -10.55 3.54
C GLN A 26 15.21 -9.58 2.37
N LEU A 27 16.04 -9.91 1.38
CA LEU A 27 16.25 -9.03 0.23
C LEU A 27 14.99 -8.91 -0.63
N MET A 28 14.26 -10.01 -0.83
CA MET A 28 12.99 -10.05 -1.56
C MET A 28 11.91 -9.22 -0.85
N GLU A 29 11.84 -9.28 0.49
CA GLU A 29 10.91 -8.47 1.27
C GLU A 29 11.17 -6.97 1.06
N LEU A 30 12.45 -6.58 1.10
CA LEU A 30 12.87 -5.19 0.88
C LEU A 30 12.63 -4.74 -0.56
N ALA A 31 12.94 -5.59 -1.55
CA ALA A 31 12.73 -5.29 -2.96
C ALA A 31 11.24 -5.08 -3.27
N GLY A 32 10.38 -6.01 -2.87
CA GLY A 32 8.94 -5.90 -3.08
C GLY A 32 8.31 -4.72 -2.34
N LEU A 33 8.74 -4.41 -1.11
CA LEU A 33 8.32 -3.20 -0.39
C LEU A 33 8.73 -1.92 -1.14
N SER A 34 9.95 -1.90 -1.69
CA SER A 34 10.45 -0.77 -2.48
C SER A 34 9.60 -0.57 -3.75
N CYS A 35 9.28 -1.65 -4.47
CA CYS A 35 8.37 -1.62 -5.62
C CYS A 35 6.99 -1.06 -5.25
N ALA A 36 6.37 -1.57 -4.18
CA ALA A 36 5.07 -1.10 -3.73
C ALA A 36 5.10 0.40 -3.34
N THR A 37 6.18 0.83 -2.70
CA THR A 37 6.38 2.23 -2.29
C THR A 37 6.53 3.15 -3.50
N ALA A 38 7.30 2.72 -4.51
CA ALA A 38 7.46 3.48 -5.75
C ALA A 38 6.12 3.62 -6.49
N ILE A 39 5.34 2.53 -6.60
CA ILE A 39 4.01 2.55 -7.22
C ILE A 39 3.06 3.48 -6.46
N ALA A 40 2.99 3.40 -5.12
CA ALA A 40 2.11 4.25 -4.33
C ALA A 40 2.46 5.74 -4.42
N LYS A 41 3.75 6.07 -4.60
CA LYS A 41 4.22 7.44 -4.82
C LYS A 41 3.92 7.95 -6.23
N ALA A 42 4.13 7.12 -7.24
CA ALA A 42 3.91 7.49 -8.64
C ALA A 42 2.41 7.56 -9.00
N TYR A 43 1.60 6.69 -8.39
CA TYR A 43 0.16 6.54 -8.63
C TYR A 43 -0.60 6.58 -7.30
N PRO A 44 -0.71 7.76 -6.66
CA PRO A 44 -1.44 7.88 -5.42
C PRO A 44 -2.92 7.46 -5.61
N PRO A 45 -3.58 6.86 -4.61
CA PRO A 45 -4.97 6.41 -4.76
C PRO A 45 -5.94 7.51 -5.20
N THR A 46 -5.68 8.76 -4.82
CA THR A 46 -6.47 9.93 -5.20
C THR A 46 -6.37 10.31 -6.67
N SER A 47 -5.31 9.92 -7.38
CA SER A 47 -5.17 10.18 -8.81
C SER A 47 -5.82 9.10 -9.68
N MET A 48 -6.39 8.06 -9.07
CA MET A 48 -7.06 6.97 -9.79
C MET A 48 -8.57 7.17 -9.83
N SER A 49 -9.19 6.80 -10.95
CA SER A 49 -10.63 6.95 -11.17
C SER A 49 -11.48 5.95 -10.37
N ARG A 50 -10.89 4.85 -9.90
CA ARG A 50 -11.56 3.82 -9.10
C ARG A 50 -11.09 3.90 -7.65
N SER A 51 -12.05 3.83 -6.72
CA SER A 51 -11.81 3.70 -5.29
C SER A 51 -12.55 2.46 -4.76
N PRO A 52 -11.84 1.46 -4.20
CA PRO A 52 -10.39 1.36 -4.14
C PRO A 52 -9.76 1.17 -5.54
N PRO A 53 -8.49 1.57 -5.74
CA PRO A 53 -7.78 1.32 -6.98
C PRO A 53 -7.52 -0.17 -7.18
N THR A 54 -7.49 -0.59 -8.44
CA THR A 54 -7.26 -1.99 -8.84
C THR A 54 -5.91 -2.13 -9.51
N VAL A 55 -5.08 -3.08 -9.06
CA VAL A 55 -3.76 -3.37 -9.61
C VAL A 55 -3.70 -4.84 -10.02
N LEU A 56 -3.22 -5.11 -11.22
CA LEU A 56 -2.86 -6.46 -11.68
C LEU A 56 -1.35 -6.64 -11.51
N VAL A 57 -0.94 -7.66 -10.77
CA VAL A 57 0.47 -8.03 -10.61
C VAL A 57 0.70 -9.35 -11.34
N ILE A 58 1.65 -9.36 -12.29
CA ILE A 58 1.99 -10.54 -13.10
C ILE A 58 3.33 -11.06 -12.62
N CYS A 59 3.33 -12.23 -11.98
CA CYS A 59 4.52 -12.84 -11.41
C CYS A 59 5.06 -13.95 -12.32
N GLY A 60 6.35 -13.90 -12.63
CA GLY A 60 7.06 -15.00 -13.30
C GLY A 60 7.50 -16.11 -12.35
N PRO A 61 8.19 -17.15 -12.84
CA PRO A 61 8.59 -18.31 -12.01
C PRO A 61 9.88 -18.10 -11.18
N GLY A 62 10.59 -16.97 -11.35
CA GLY A 62 11.86 -16.69 -10.66
C GLY A 62 11.73 -15.68 -9.51
N ASN A 63 12.86 -15.17 -9.02
CA ASN A 63 12.94 -14.22 -7.90
C ASN A 63 12.10 -12.96 -8.13
N ASN A 64 12.09 -12.42 -9.35
CA ASN A 64 11.24 -11.28 -9.72
C ASN A 64 9.74 -11.56 -9.52
N GLY A 65 9.32 -12.82 -9.64
CA GLY A 65 7.97 -13.25 -9.33
C GLY A 65 7.67 -13.16 -7.83
N GLY A 66 8.64 -13.57 -7.01
CA GLY A 66 8.61 -13.41 -5.56
C GLY A 66 8.51 -11.94 -5.13
N ASP A 67 9.33 -11.07 -5.71
CA ASP A 67 9.25 -9.61 -5.49
C ASP A 67 7.85 -9.07 -5.82
N GLY A 68 7.26 -9.56 -6.92
CA GLY A 68 5.90 -9.23 -7.33
C GLY A 68 4.85 -9.64 -6.28
N LEU A 69 4.97 -10.83 -5.69
CA LEU A 69 4.06 -11.30 -4.64
C LEU A 69 4.18 -10.46 -3.35
N VAL A 70 5.41 -10.14 -2.95
CA VAL A 70 5.70 -9.24 -1.82
C VAL A 70 5.11 -7.85 -2.10
N CYS A 71 5.36 -7.31 -3.29
CA CYS A 71 4.83 -6.02 -3.73
C CYS A 71 3.29 -6.00 -3.68
N ALA A 72 2.62 -7.04 -4.19
CA ALA A 72 1.17 -7.15 -4.18
C ALA A 72 0.59 -7.11 -2.74
N ARG A 73 1.24 -7.80 -1.80
CA ARG A 73 0.85 -7.77 -0.39
C ARG A 73 0.99 -6.36 0.20
N HIS A 74 2.10 -5.68 -0.02
CA HIS A 74 2.29 -4.30 0.49
C HIS A 74 1.32 -3.31 -0.13
N LEU A 75 1.07 -3.40 -1.45
CA LEU A 75 0.09 -2.56 -2.12
C LEU A 75 -1.31 -2.72 -1.52
N LYS A 76 -1.70 -3.95 -1.16
CA LYS A 76 -2.99 -4.19 -0.49
C LYS A 76 -3.06 -3.48 0.87
N LEU A 77 -1.98 -3.52 1.65
CA LEU A 77 -1.90 -2.86 2.97
C LEU A 77 -1.94 -1.33 2.84
N PHE A 78 -1.24 -0.76 1.86
CA PHE A 78 -1.24 0.69 1.63
C PHE A 78 -2.62 1.24 1.29
N VAL A 79 -3.41 0.50 0.49
CA VAL A 79 -4.79 0.89 0.17
C VAL A 79 -5.68 0.89 1.42
N SER A 80 -5.60 -0.14 2.27
CA SER A 80 -6.38 -0.16 3.52
C SER A 80 -5.99 0.96 4.48
N MET A 81 -4.68 1.23 4.64
CA MET A 81 -4.21 2.33 5.49
C MET A 81 -4.65 3.70 4.95
N TRP A 82 -4.73 3.85 3.62
CA TRP A 82 -5.25 5.06 3.00
C TRP A 82 -6.74 5.28 3.31
N GLU A 83 -7.57 4.25 3.17
CA GLU A 83 -9.00 4.31 3.49
C GLU A 83 -9.25 4.63 4.97
N GLU A 84 -8.53 3.98 5.88
CA GLU A 84 -8.59 4.29 7.31
C GLU A 84 -8.11 5.72 7.62
N GLY A 85 -7.04 6.17 6.98
CA GLY A 85 -6.54 7.52 7.11
C GLY A 85 -7.52 8.59 6.62
N LEU A 86 -8.22 8.34 5.51
CA LEU A 86 -9.30 9.22 5.02
C LEU A 86 -10.48 9.25 5.98
N ARG A 87 -10.87 8.07 6.52
CA ARG A 87 -11.95 7.94 7.51
C ARG A 87 -11.61 8.67 8.82
N ALA A 88 -10.36 8.55 9.29
CA ALA A 88 -9.86 9.22 10.49
C ALA A 88 -9.75 10.74 10.32
N ARG A 89 -9.50 11.25 9.10
CA ARG A 89 -9.46 12.69 8.80
C ARG A 89 -10.86 13.33 8.65
N GLY A 90 -11.94 12.60 8.91
CA GLY A 90 -13.29 13.15 8.95
C GLY A 90 -13.81 13.64 7.60
N SER A 91 -13.32 13.10 6.49
CA SER A 91 -13.86 13.40 5.16
C SER A 91 -15.16 12.61 4.93
N TRP A 92 -16.24 13.00 5.63
CA TRP A 92 -17.57 12.40 5.53
C TRP A 92 -18.34 12.81 4.27
N ILE A 93 -17.72 13.55 3.35
CA ILE A 93 -18.41 14.31 2.30
C ILE A 93 -18.56 13.56 0.96
N LEU A 94 -17.95 12.39 0.76
CA LEU A 94 -17.95 11.75 -0.58
C LEU A 94 -18.68 10.41 -0.70
N ASP A 95 -19.31 9.89 0.37
CA ASP A 95 -20.02 8.60 0.31
C ASP A 95 -21.55 8.73 0.22
N LEU A 96 -22.07 9.80 -0.39
CA LEU A 96 -23.49 9.97 -0.73
C LEU A 96 -23.82 9.51 -2.16
N GLY A 97 -23.10 8.50 -2.67
CA GLY A 97 -23.08 8.20 -4.10
C GLY A 97 -23.21 6.74 -4.52
N ARG A 98 -23.52 5.77 -3.64
CA ARG A 98 -23.86 4.40 -4.08
C ARG A 98 -24.93 3.75 -3.20
N ASN A 99 -26.14 3.66 -3.78
CA ASN A 99 -27.26 2.75 -3.46
C ASN A 99 -27.04 1.73 -2.32
N HIS A 100 -27.27 2.16 -1.08
CA HIS A 100 -27.63 1.25 0.02
C HIS A 100 -28.83 1.85 0.76
N PRO A 101 -29.90 1.08 1.02
CA PRO A 101 -30.90 1.49 1.99
C PRO A 101 -30.28 1.34 3.39
N PHE A 102 -30.60 2.25 4.30
CA PHE A 102 -30.17 2.32 5.71
C PHE A 102 -28.87 3.10 6.01
N PRO A 103 -28.98 4.39 6.35
CA PRO A 103 -27.99 5.03 7.20
C PRO A 103 -28.32 4.68 8.67
N PHE A 104 -27.58 3.76 9.28
CA PHE A 104 -27.63 3.60 10.74
C PHE A 104 -26.72 4.67 11.35
N LEU A 105 -27.35 5.72 11.86
CA LEU A 105 -26.72 6.81 12.60
C LEU A 105 -26.11 6.27 13.91
N LEU A 106 -24.79 6.18 13.98
CA LEU A 106 -24.10 6.12 15.27
C LEU A 106 -22.80 6.92 15.16
N GLY A 107 -22.89 8.18 15.58
CA GLY A 107 -21.79 9.12 15.53
C GLY A 107 -22.19 10.53 15.97
N LEU A 108 -22.83 10.66 17.14
CA LEU A 108 -22.89 11.97 17.81
C LEU A 108 -21.56 12.19 18.55
N PRO A 109 -20.92 13.36 18.41
CA PRO A 109 -19.82 13.74 19.30
C PRO A 109 -20.35 13.99 20.72
N ALA A 110 -19.70 13.41 21.73
CA ALA A 110 -20.14 13.36 23.13
C ALA A 110 -20.12 14.71 23.91
N ASN A 111 -20.02 15.86 23.26
CA ASN A 111 -19.74 17.13 23.94
C ASN A 111 -20.69 18.27 23.54
N HIS A 112 -22.02 18.09 23.62
CA HIS A 112 -22.98 19.22 23.63
C HIS A 112 -24.38 18.86 24.18
N LEU A 113 -24.48 18.04 25.23
CA LEU A 113 -25.71 17.87 26.02
C LEU A 113 -25.48 18.35 27.46
N LEU A 114 -25.33 19.67 27.63
CA LEU A 114 -25.72 20.31 28.88
C LEU A 114 -27.09 20.96 28.64
N PRO A 115 -28.11 20.66 29.45
CA PRO A 115 -29.43 21.25 29.29
C PRO A 115 -29.40 22.74 29.63
N GLN A 116 -29.70 23.59 28.65
CA GLN A 116 -30.15 24.96 28.87
C GLN A 116 -31.64 24.92 29.27
N LYS A 117 -31.93 24.94 30.58
CA LYS A 117 -33.19 25.37 31.24
C LYS A 117 -32.82 25.67 32.70
N ALA A 118 -33.18 26.77 33.35
CA ALA A 118 -34.33 27.68 33.20
C ALA A 118 -33.92 29.15 33.31
#